data_AF-A0A1Q4UU84-F1
#
_entry.id   AF-A0A1Q4UU84-F1
#
_cell.length_a   1.000
_cell.length_b   1.000
_cell.length_c   1.000
_cell.angle_alpha   90.00
_cell.angle_beta   90.00
_cell.angle_gamma   90.00
#
_symmetry.space_group_name_H-M   'P 1'
#
loop_
_entity.id
_entity.type
_entity.pdbx_description
1 polymer ?
#
loop_
_entity_poly.entity_id
_entity_poly.type
_entity_poly.pdbx_seq_one_letter_code
_entity_poly.pdbx_strand_id
1 'polypeptide(L)'
;MNIPASLIVSYSIFSIFLFYQQLHVKKFNGSSHLMGAVLGISGLTGTIFGIVFLLFWGYEVSWYQAVALFGIAFLIQSIWFLIEAKFGIRNLYGVFSLVGLVVLPVSGYFMWSELP
;
A
#
# COMPACT_ATOMS: atom_id res chain seq x y z
N MET A 1 11.52 -13.01 -18.54
CA MET A 1 10.94 -11.81 -17.88
C MET A 1 10.34 -12.27 -16.56
N ASN A 2 11.12 -12.21 -15.48
CA ASN A 2 10.64 -12.61 -14.15
C ASN A 2 10.65 -11.36 -13.28
N ILE A 3 9.46 -10.86 -12.92
CA ILE A 3 9.33 -9.90 -11.84
C ILE A 3 9.75 -10.64 -10.56
N PRO A 4 10.67 -10.11 -9.74
CA PRO A 4 11.05 -10.75 -8.49
C PRO A 4 9.81 -11.03 -7.63
N ALA A 5 9.68 -12.26 -7.14
CA ALA A 5 8.53 -12.62 -6.29
C ALA A 5 8.48 -11.78 -5.01
N SER A 6 9.66 -11.45 -4.47
CA SER A 6 9.83 -10.51 -3.35
C SER A 6 9.20 -9.15 -3.64
N LEU A 7 9.39 -8.61 -4.83
CA LEU A 7 8.82 -7.33 -5.26
C LEU A 7 7.29 -7.39 -5.36
N ILE A 8 6.75 -8.48 -5.92
CA ILE A 8 5.29 -8.67 -6.01
C ILE A 8 4.68 -8.69 -4.60
N VAL A 9 5.30 -9.43 -3.67
CA VAL A 9 4.83 -9.55 -2.30
C VAL A 9 4.93 -8.21 -1.56
N SER A 10 6.09 -7.54 -1.62
CA SER A 10 6.29 -6.26 -0.94
C SER A 10 5.37 -5.17 -1.46
N TYR A 11 5.21 -5.06 -2.79
CA TYR A 11 4.29 -4.11 -3.41
C TYR A 11 2.82 -4.39 -3.08
N SER A 12 2.42 -5.67 -3.05
CA SER A 12 1.05 -6.05 -2.69
C SER A 12 0.74 -5.72 -1.23
N ILE A 13 1.66 -6.04 -0.31
CA ILE A 13 1.55 -5.68 1.10
C ILE A 13 1.48 -4.15 1.23
N PHE A 14 2.40 -3.44 0.58
CA PHE A 14 2.41 -1.98 0.56
C PHE A 14 1.05 -1.40 0.12
N SER A 15 0.49 -1.87 -0.99
CA SER A 15 -0.79 -1.41 -1.53
C SER A 15 -1.96 -1.64 -0.56
N ILE A 16 -2.01 -2.82 0.08
CA ILE A 16 -3.06 -3.17 1.04
C ILE A 16 -3.02 -2.21 2.24
N PHE A 17 -1.85 -2.04 2.86
CA PHE A 17 -1.73 -1.18 4.03
C PHE A 17 -1.93 0.30 3.69
N LEU A 18 -1.46 0.75 2.52
CA LEU A 18 -1.70 2.10 2.05
C LEU A 18 -3.20 2.37 1.88
N PHE A 19 -3.94 1.40 1.35
CA PHE A 19 -5.40 1.48 1.23
C PHE A 19 -6.08 1.61 2.60
N TYR A 20 -5.69 0.81 3.60
CA TYR A 20 -6.23 0.95 4.96
C TYR A 20 -5.92 2.30 5.59
N GLN A 21 -4.74 2.84 5.32
CA GLN A 21 -4.32 4.15 5.79
C GLN A 21 -5.19 5.26 5.20
N GLN A 22 -5.43 5.23 3.88
CA GLN A 22 -6.33 6.15 3.21
C GLN A 22 -7.78 6.01 3.72
N LEU A 23 -8.23 4.79 3.98
CA LEU A 23 -9.57 4.52 4.52
C LEU A 23 -9.72 5.04 5.95
N HIS A 24 -8.68 4.90 6.78
CA HIS A 24 -8.64 5.43 8.13
C HIS A 24 -8.66 6.96 8.13
N VAL A 25 -7.86 7.61 7.28
CA VAL A 25 -7.88 9.08 7.10
C VAL A 25 -9.28 9.56 6.70
N LYS A 26 -9.94 8.90 5.75
CA LYS A 26 -11.30 9.27 5.30
C LYS A 26 -12.36 9.15 6.39
N LYS A 27 -12.21 8.21 7.32
CA LYS A 27 -13.15 7.97 8.44
C LYS A 27 -12.72 8.60 9.75
N PHE A 28 -11.63 9.37 9.75
CA PHE A 28 -11.09 9.93 10.98
C PHE A 28 -11.95 11.11 11.44
N ASN A 29 -12.71 10.91 12.52
CA ASN A 29 -13.65 11.91 13.07
C ASN A 29 -12.97 12.99 13.94
N GLY A 30 -11.70 13.32 13.70
CA GLY A 30 -11.03 14.46 14.34
C GLY A 30 -10.74 14.33 15.84
N SER A 31 -10.84 13.13 16.43
CA SER A 31 -10.62 12.93 17.89
C SER A 31 -9.21 13.31 18.38
N SER A 32 -8.21 13.33 17.49
CA SER A 32 -6.85 13.80 17.79
C SER A 32 -6.23 14.47 16.56
N HIS A 33 -5.94 15.75 16.67
CA HIS A 33 -5.36 16.55 15.58
C HIS A 33 -3.99 16.01 15.13
N LEU A 34 -3.17 15.56 16.08
CA LEU A 34 -1.85 14.98 15.83
C LEU A 34 -1.96 13.65 15.07
N MET A 35 -2.89 12.78 15.49
CA MET A 35 -3.09 11.49 14.84
C MET A 35 -3.60 11.64 13.40
N GLY A 36 -4.54 12.57 13.18
CA GLY A 36 -5.03 12.89 11.84
C GLY A 36 -3.92 13.41 10.92
N ALA A 37 -3.03 14.27 11.44
CA ALA A 37 -1.90 14.79 10.69
C ALA A 37 -0.89 13.68 10.31
N VAL A 38 -0.50 12.82 11.26
CA VAL A 38 0.42 11.71 11.00
C VAL A 38 -0.15 10.74 9.97
N LEU A 39 -1.41 10.34 10.12
CA LEU A 39 -2.10 9.46 9.16
C LEU A 39 -2.22 10.10 7.78
N GLY A 40 -2.52 11.39 7.71
CA GLY A 40 -2.62 12.14 6.46
C GLY A 40 -1.29 12.22 5.72
N ILE A 41 -0.22 12.62 6.42
CA ILE A 41 1.13 12.74 5.85
C ILE A 41 1.63 11.37 5.38
N SER A 42 1.45 10.34 6.19
CA SER A 42 1.89 8.98 5.86
C SER A 42 1.09 8.36 4.69
N GLY A 43 -0.22 8.57 4.64
CA GLY A 43 -1.04 8.17 3.49
C GLY A 43 -0.65 8.90 2.20
N LEU A 44 -0.35 10.20 2.29
CA LEU A 44 0.06 11.01 1.14
C LEU A 44 1.45 10.59 0.65
N THR A 45 2.43 10.52 1.54
CA THR A 45 3.80 10.08 1.21
C THR A 45 3.84 8.67 0.64
N GLY A 46 3.07 7.73 1.21
CA GLY A 46 2.94 6.38 0.64
C GLY A 46 2.32 6.39 -0.76
N THR A 47 1.33 7.25 -1.01
CA THR A 47 0.72 7.37 -2.35
C THR A 47 1.72 7.91 -3.36
N ILE A 48 2.46 8.97 -3.01
CA ILE A 48 3.52 9.52 -3.87
C ILE A 48 4.58 8.44 -4.14
N PHE A 49 5.05 7.76 -3.10
CA PHE A 49 6.06 6.71 -3.23
C PHE A 49 5.60 5.60 -4.17
N GLY A 50 4.37 5.08 -4.01
CA GLY A 50 3.85 4.03 -4.87
C GLY A 50 3.74 4.45 -6.34
N ILE A 51 3.32 5.67 -6.63
CA ILE A 51 3.23 6.21 -8.00
C ILE A 51 4.64 6.39 -8.58
N VAL A 52 5.53 7.07 -7.85
CA VAL A 52 6.91 7.32 -8.30
C VAL A 52 7.65 6.00 -8.53
N PHE A 53 7.46 5.00 -7.66
CA PHE A 53 8.03 3.67 -7.82
C PHE A 53 7.56 3.00 -9.12
N LEU A 54 6.26 3.01 -9.42
CA LEU A 54 5.73 2.42 -10.65
C LEU A 54 6.25 3.15 -11.91
N LEU A 55 6.34 4.48 -11.87
CA LEU A 55 6.88 5.28 -12.97
C LEU A 55 8.36 4.96 -13.20
N PHE A 56 9.14 4.87 -12.13
CA PHE A 56 10.55 4.52 -12.18
C PHE A 56 10.76 3.11 -12.72
N TRP A 57 10.02 2.12 -12.21
CA TRP A 57 10.07 0.74 -12.70
C TRP A 57 9.65 0.62 -14.17
N GLY A 58 8.62 1.37 -14.57
CA GLY A 58 8.17 1.44 -15.96
C GLY A 58 9.23 2.01 -16.90
N TYR A 59 9.95 3.03 -16.44
CA TYR A 59 11.02 3.70 -17.18
C TYR A 59 12.29 2.85 -17.29
N GLU A 60 12.78 2.30 -16.19
CA GLU A 60 14.04 1.55 -16.13
C GLU A 60 13.91 0.10 -16.65
N VAL A 61 12.79 -0.57 -16.34
CA VAL A 61 12.62 -2.01 -16.62
C VAL A 61 11.63 -2.23 -17.75
N SER A 62 10.34 -1.96 -17.51
CA SER A 62 9.29 -2.11 -18.52
C SER A 62 7.92 -1.63 -18.01
N TRP A 63 7.25 -0.81 -18.81
CA TRP A 63 5.86 -0.40 -18.57
C TRP A 63 4.89 -1.58 -18.46
N TYR A 64 5.10 -2.67 -19.21
CA TYR A 64 4.25 -3.86 -19.12
C TYR A 64 4.32 -4.50 -17.72
N GLN A 65 5.52 -4.57 -17.15
CA GLN A 65 5.72 -5.11 -15.80
C GLN A 65 5.15 -4.20 -14.72
N ALA A 66 5.30 -2.88 -14.87
CA ALA A 66 4.71 -1.91 -13.94
C ALA A 66 3.17 -2.02 -13.92
N VAL A 67 2.53 -2.14 -15.09
CA VAL A 67 1.09 -2.36 -15.19
C VAL A 67 0.68 -3.70 -14.60
N ALA A 68 1.46 -4.76 -14.83
CA ALA A 68 1.20 -6.07 -14.23
C ALA A 68 1.32 -6.04 -12.69
N LEU A 69 2.33 -5.39 -12.14
CA LEU A 69 2.51 -5.19 -10.69
C LEU A 69 1.32 -4.46 -10.07
N PHE A 70 0.90 -3.35 -10.70
CA PHE A 70 -0.28 -2.61 -10.28
C PHE A 70 -1.55 -3.49 -10.33
N GLY A 71 -1.75 -4.21 -11.43
CA GLY A 71 -2.90 -5.10 -11.61
C GLY A 71 -2.95 -6.23 -10.58
N ILE A 72 -1.83 -6.89 -10.31
CA ILE A 72 -1.72 -7.97 -9.32
C ILE A 72 -2.03 -7.44 -7.91
N ALA A 73 -1.40 -6.33 -7.51
CA ALA A 73 -1.66 -5.73 -6.20
C ALA A 73 -3.12 -5.31 -6.06
N PHE A 74 -3.72 -4.73 -7.10
CA PHE A 74 -5.12 -4.35 -7.11
C PHE A 74 -6.07 -5.55 -6.96
N LEU A 75 -5.79 -6.66 -7.65
CA LEU A 75 -6.56 -7.90 -7.51
C LEU A 75 -6.46 -8.46 -6.09
N ILE A 76 -5.24 -8.55 -5.53
CA ILE A 76 -5.02 -9.06 -4.17
C ILE A 76 -5.75 -8.16 -3.15
N GLN A 77 -5.63 -6.84 -3.28
CA GLN A 77 -6.31 -5.89 -2.43
C GLN A 77 -7.84 -6.02 -2.52
N SER A 78 -8.39 -6.22 -3.73
CA SER A 78 -9.82 -6.40 -3.94
C SER A 78 -10.33 -7.69 -3.29
N ILE A 79 -9.60 -8.80 -3.46
CA ILE A 79 -9.93 -10.09 -2.86
C ILE A 79 -9.87 -9.98 -1.32
N TRP A 80 -8.81 -9.35 -0.79
CA TRP A 80 -8.65 -9.15 0.65
C TRP A 80 -9.81 -8.33 1.24
N PHE A 81 -10.20 -7.25 0.55
CA PHE A 81 -11.34 -6.44 0.97
C PHE A 81 -12.67 -7.21 1.00
N LEU A 82 -12.91 -8.09 0.01
CA LEU A 82 -14.09 -8.95 -0.03
C LEU A 82 -14.09 -9.98 1.12
N ILE A 83 -12.92 -10.55 1.42
CA ILE A 83 -12.73 -11.48 2.53
C ILE A 83 -13.10 -10.78 3.84
N GLU A 84 -12.54 -9.60 4.12
CA GLU A 84 -12.85 -8.85 5.34
C GLU A 84 -14.32 -8.47 5.46
N ALA A 85 -14.96 -8.12 4.34
CA ALA A 85 -16.38 -7.82 4.31
C ALA A 85 -17.22 -9.04 4.72
N LYS A 86 -16.83 -10.25 4.29
CA LYS A 86 -17.49 -11.50 4.65
C LYS A 86 -17.28 -11.90 6.11
N PHE A 87 -16.10 -11.63 6.67
CA PHE A 87 -15.77 -11.96 8.06
C PHE A 87 -16.17 -10.88 9.08
N GLY A 88 -16.72 -9.75 8.65
CA GLY A 88 -17.14 -8.67 9.57
C GLY A 88 -15.98 -7.94 10.27
N ILE A 89 -14.74 -8.16 9.80
CA ILE A 89 -13.49 -7.57 10.34
C ILE A 89 -13.36 -6.08 9.98
N ARG A 90 -14.33 -5.55 9.21
CA ARG A 90 -14.34 -4.19 8.66
C ARG A 90 -14.25 -3.07 9.70
N ASN A 91 -14.43 -3.34 10.99
CA ASN A 91 -14.23 -2.39 12.10
C ASN A 91 -12.78 -2.30 12.60
N LEU A 92 -11.89 -3.22 12.22
CA LEU A 92 -10.49 -3.23 12.62
C LEU A 92 -9.58 -2.39 11.71
N TYR A 93 -10.14 -1.59 10.79
CA TYR A 93 -9.40 -0.72 9.88
C TYR A 93 -8.40 0.21 10.60
N GLY A 94 -8.74 0.66 11.83
CA GLY A 94 -7.83 1.47 12.64
C GLY A 94 -6.57 0.72 13.07
N VAL A 95 -6.70 -0.57 13.41
CA VAL A 95 -5.56 -1.43 13.78
C VAL A 95 -4.69 -1.69 12.56
N PHE A 96 -5.29 -2.05 11.41
CA PHE A 96 -4.54 -2.24 10.16
C PHE A 96 -3.81 -0.97 9.73
N SER A 97 -4.42 0.20 9.89
CA SER A 97 -3.77 1.47 9.58
C SER A 97 -2.62 1.82 10.53
N LEU A 98 -2.73 1.49 11.83
CA LEU A 98 -1.65 1.67 12.79
C LEU A 98 -0.46 0.77 12.47
N VAL A 99 -0.73 -0.49 12.14
CA VAL A 99 0.28 -1.43 11.66
C VAL A 99 0.88 -0.92 10.34
N GLY A 100 0.06 -0.32 9.47
CA GLY A 100 0.48 0.30 8.21
C GLY A 100 1.54 1.37 8.37
N LEU A 101 1.56 2.13 9.46
CA LEU A 101 2.60 3.13 9.73
C LEU A 101 4.01 2.51 9.78
N VAL A 102 4.14 1.26 10.20
CA VAL A 102 5.41 0.52 10.26
C VAL A 102 5.60 -0.34 9.02
N VAL A 103 4.52 -0.98 8.52
CA VAL A 103 4.61 -1.88 7.38
C VAL A 103 4.90 -1.13 6.07
N LEU A 104 4.38 0.09 5.88
CA LEU A 104 4.67 0.90 4.69
C LEU A 104 6.17 1.19 4.49
N PRO A 105 6.93 1.72 5.46
CA PRO A 105 8.36 1.97 5.26
C PRO A 105 9.16 0.67 5.09
N VAL A 106 8.78 -0.40 5.80
CA VAL A 106 9.46 -1.71 5.68
C VAL A 106 9.25 -2.30 4.28
N SER A 107 8.01 -2.33 3.79
CA SER A 107 7.71 -2.80 2.43
C SER A 107 8.33 -1.90 1.36
N GLY A 108 8.33 -0.58 1.58
CA GLY A 108 9.02 0.38 0.69
C GLY A 108 10.53 0.13 0.62
N TYR A 109 11.18 -0.22 1.73
CA TYR A 109 12.59 -0.61 1.75
C TYR A 109 12.86 -1.86 0.89
N PHE A 110 12.02 -2.90 1.04
CA PHE A 110 12.14 -4.11 0.21
C PHE A 110 11.85 -3.85 -1.26
N MET A 111 10.92 -2.95 -1.59
CA MET A 111 10.70 -2.54 -2.97
C MET A 111 11.93 -1.82 -3.54
N TRP A 112 12.56 -0.96 -2.74
CA TRP A 112 13.74 -0.21 -3.14
C TRP A 112 14.98 -1.09 -3.32
N SER A 113 15.15 -2.11 -2.49
CA SER A 113 16.26 -3.06 -2.61
C SER A 113 16.19 -3.94 -3.87
N GLU A 114 15.01 -4.01 -4.50
CA GLU A 114 14.76 -4.78 -5.72
C GLU A 114 14.86 -3.92 -6.99
N LEU A 115 15.19 -2.63 -6.84
CA LEU A 115 15.50 -1.77 -7.99
C LEU A 115 16.78 -2.26 -8.68
N PRO A 116 16.84 -2.19 -10.03
CA PRO A 116 18.01 -2.59 -10.81
C PRO A 116 19.23 -1.68 -10.56
#